data_AF-A0AAD8XS10-F1
#
_entry.id   AF-A0AAD8XS10-F1
#
_cell.length_a   1.000
_cell.length_b   1.000
_cell.length_c   1.000
_cell.angle_alpha   90.00
_cell.angle_beta   90.00
_cell.angle_gamma   90.00
#
_symmetry.space_group_name_H-M   'P 1'
#
loop_
_entity.id
_entity.type
_entity.pdbx_description
1 polymer ?
#
loop_
_entity_poly.entity_id
_entity_poly.type
_entity_poly.pdbx_seq_one_letter_code
_entity_poly.pdbx_strand_id
1 'polypeptide(L)'
;MDPGCLPGGLGVSANGYVSIYLGLCAEVNIAVTFAVALLDKFGHTKRVSRVNHRFDGTGDVKKLPSSGWNDFIAHSDILDASKNILGDDDELTLVVSIEIEQPATVFDPIDAEHTLVKMIQGMFRDEETADVLFEVSKMEANEDGSKRGKSYIHFPAHRSILQGCAPMLAALFGTSNKGELATVAVHDVKPKVFRLLLWYVYGGTVSNEALKADAKDIVDAADKYSIVDLKLAAEAALVESTNITVEFED
;
A
#
# COMPACT_ATOMS: atom_id res chain seq x y z
N MET A 1 -6.82 17.27 2.44
CA MET A 1 -7.91 18.05 1.83
C MET A 1 -8.59 18.80 2.96
N ASP A 2 -9.10 20.00 2.70
CA ASP A 2 -9.75 20.83 3.71
C ASP A 2 -11.18 21.16 3.24
N PRO A 3 -12.23 20.76 3.99
CA PRO A 3 -13.61 21.10 3.66
C PRO A 3 -13.91 22.56 4.05
N GLY A 4 -14.35 23.37 3.07
CA GLY A 4 -14.77 24.76 3.30
C GLY A 4 -16.28 24.91 3.15
N CYS A 5 -16.93 25.51 4.16
CA CYS A 5 -18.34 25.90 4.11
C CYS A 5 -18.44 27.44 4.09
N LEU A 6 -19.15 28.00 3.10
CA LEU A 6 -19.38 29.43 2.98
C LEU A 6 -20.86 29.72 3.22
N PRO A 7 -21.25 30.14 4.44
CA PRO A 7 -22.66 30.29 4.81
C PRO A 7 -23.39 31.40 4.06
N GLY A 8 -22.66 32.38 3.52
CA GLY A 8 -23.20 33.44 2.65
C GLY A 8 -23.11 33.17 1.15
N GLY A 9 -22.60 32.00 0.76
CA GLY A 9 -22.30 31.66 -0.62
C GLY A 9 -21.08 32.39 -1.21
N LEU A 10 -20.74 32.07 -2.46
CA LEU A 10 -19.77 32.82 -3.27
C LEU A 10 -20.48 33.88 -4.10
N GLY A 11 -19.75 34.86 -4.65
CA GLY A 11 -20.32 35.92 -5.51
C GLY A 11 -21.06 35.44 -6.79
N VAL A 12 -21.13 34.13 -7.02
CA VAL A 12 -21.86 33.45 -8.10
C VAL A 12 -23.04 32.59 -7.61
N SER A 13 -23.30 32.48 -6.29
CA SER A 13 -24.47 31.76 -5.76
C SER A 13 -25.72 32.63 -5.81
N ALA A 14 -26.89 32.00 -5.83
CA ALA A 14 -28.13 32.73 -5.60
C ALA A 14 -28.16 33.25 -4.14
N ASN A 15 -28.63 34.48 -3.94
CA ASN A 15 -28.79 35.04 -2.59
C ASN A 15 -29.63 34.08 -1.73
N GLY A 16 -29.14 33.77 -0.52
CA GLY A 16 -29.84 32.90 0.42
C GLY A 16 -29.56 31.41 0.27
N TYR A 17 -28.47 31.02 -0.41
CA TYR A 17 -27.98 29.64 -0.46
C TYR A 17 -26.62 29.49 0.20
N VAL A 18 -26.37 28.31 0.76
CA VAL A 18 -25.08 27.86 1.29
C VAL A 18 -24.31 27.15 0.19
N SER A 19 -23.04 27.52 0.01
CA SER A 19 -22.12 26.83 -0.88
C SER A 19 -21.15 25.93 -0.09
N ILE A 20 -20.80 24.78 -0.66
CA ILE A 20 -19.86 23.83 -0.05
C ILE A 20 -18.80 23.44 -1.07
N TYR A 21 -17.53 23.51 -0.67
CA TYR A 21 -16.40 23.09 -1.50
C TYR A 21 -15.41 22.24 -0.74
N LEU A 22 -14.74 21.37 -1.47
CA LEU A 22 -13.57 20.65 -1.03
C LEU A 22 -12.33 21.29 -1.66
N GLY A 23 -11.40 21.73 -0.83
CA GLY A 23 -10.12 22.31 -1.24
C GLY A 23 -8.97 21.31 -1.16
N LEU A 24 -8.07 21.35 -2.14
CA LEU A 24 -6.81 20.63 -2.08
C LEU A 24 -5.71 21.52 -1.48
N CYS A 25 -5.22 21.14 -0.30
CA CYS A 25 -4.10 21.80 0.39
C CYS A 25 -2.79 21.01 0.22
N ALA A 26 -2.48 20.59 -1.01
CA ALA A 26 -1.27 19.84 -1.33
C ALA A 26 -0.81 20.12 -2.77
N GLU A 27 0.51 20.10 -3.00
CA GLU A 27 1.13 20.26 -4.32
C GLU A 27 1.18 18.92 -5.08
N VAL A 28 0.03 18.26 -5.20
CA VAL A 28 -0.09 16.99 -5.91
C VAL A 28 -1.30 17.01 -6.83
N ASN A 29 -1.22 16.32 -7.96
CA ASN A 29 -2.40 16.09 -8.79
C ASN A 29 -3.13 14.87 -8.26
N ILE A 30 -4.42 15.00 -7.97
CA ILE A 30 -5.22 13.91 -7.40
C ILE A 30 -6.60 13.88 -8.05
N ALA A 31 -7.04 12.68 -8.42
CA ALA A 31 -8.41 12.44 -8.83
C ALA A 31 -9.16 11.85 -7.64
N VAL A 32 -10.32 12.42 -7.32
CA VAL A 32 -11.16 11.93 -6.23
C VAL A 32 -12.62 11.92 -6.64
N THR A 33 -13.35 10.96 -6.12
CA THR A 33 -14.80 11.03 -6.01
C THR A 33 -15.11 11.45 -4.58
N PHE A 34 -15.76 12.60 -4.38
CA PHE A 34 -16.21 12.99 -3.05
C PHE A 34 -17.72 13.22 -3.03
N ALA A 35 -18.31 12.95 -1.87
CA ALA A 35 -19.71 13.18 -1.60
C ALA A 35 -19.85 13.99 -0.31
N VAL A 36 -20.81 14.91 -0.30
CA VAL A 36 -21.22 15.64 0.90
C VAL A 36 -22.68 15.27 1.18
N ALA A 37 -22.93 14.74 2.37
CA ALA A 37 -24.24 14.42 2.88
C ALA A 37 -24.64 15.39 4.00
N LEU A 38 -25.82 15.99 3.85
CA LEU A 38 -26.47 16.76 4.91
C LEU A 38 -27.30 15.82 5.76
N LEU A 39 -27.05 15.81 7.06
CA LEU A 39 -27.85 15.08 8.02
C LEU A 39 -28.88 16.00 8.69
N ASP A 40 -30.03 15.44 9.05
CA ASP A 40 -30.94 16.07 10.00
C ASP A 40 -30.48 15.83 11.45
N LYS A 41 -31.17 16.46 12.41
CA LYS A 41 -30.85 16.33 13.83
C LYS A 41 -30.99 14.92 14.41
N PHE A 42 -31.61 14.00 13.67
CA PHE A 42 -31.72 12.59 14.04
C PHE A 42 -30.64 11.73 13.37
N GLY A 43 -29.74 12.34 12.60
CA GLY A 43 -28.67 11.68 11.86
C GLY A 43 -29.11 11.08 10.51
N HIS A 44 -30.34 11.34 10.05
CA HIS A 44 -30.79 10.85 8.75
C HIS A 44 -30.33 11.75 7.62
N THR A 45 -29.86 11.16 6.52
CA THR A 45 -29.45 11.92 5.33
C THR A 45 -30.66 12.60 4.68
N LYS A 46 -30.65 13.94 4.64
CA LYS A 46 -31.63 14.75 3.92
C LYS A 46 -31.23 15.02 2.49
N ARG A 47 -29.94 15.20 2.25
CA ARG A 47 -29.39 15.49 0.93
C ARG A 47 -28.02 14.86 0.80
N VAL A 48 -27.71 14.35 -0.38
CA VAL A 48 -26.36 13.94 -0.74
C VAL A 48 -26.04 14.51 -2.12
N SER A 49 -24.82 15.01 -2.29
CA SER A 49 -24.32 15.40 -3.60
C SER A 49 -22.93 14.81 -3.77
N ARG A 50 -22.68 14.22 -4.94
CA ARG A 50 -21.45 13.50 -5.27
C ARG A 50 -20.89 14.04 -6.57
N VAL A 51 -19.57 14.20 -6.63
CA VAL A 51 -18.86 14.65 -7.82
C VAL A 51 -17.51 13.93 -7.92
N ASN A 52 -17.13 13.63 -9.16
CA ASN A 52 -15.78 13.22 -9.51
C ASN A 52 -15.01 14.46 -9.97
N HIS A 53 -13.84 14.69 -9.40
CA HIS A 53 -13.02 15.83 -9.74
C HIS A 53 -11.53 15.50 -9.72
N ARG A 54 -10.81 16.06 -10.69
CA ARG A 54 -9.35 16.05 -10.73
C ARG A 54 -8.85 17.41 -10.26
N PHE A 55 -8.16 17.42 -9.13
CA PHE A 55 -7.49 18.61 -8.62
C PHE A 55 -6.08 18.68 -9.22
N ASP A 56 -5.76 19.82 -9.82
CA ASP A 56 -4.42 20.14 -10.30
C ASP A 56 -3.70 20.96 -9.23
N GLY A 57 -2.70 20.35 -8.59
CA GLY A 57 -1.91 20.94 -7.50
C GLY A 57 -0.86 21.93 -7.99
N THR A 58 -1.17 22.79 -8.96
CA THR A 58 -0.25 23.83 -9.42
C THR A 58 -0.04 24.84 -8.29
N GLY A 59 1.21 25.06 -7.87
CA GLY A 59 1.63 25.87 -6.71
C GLY A 59 1.31 27.38 -6.78
N ASP A 60 0.24 27.78 -7.43
CA ASP A 60 -0.23 29.16 -7.43
C ASP A 60 -1.04 29.42 -6.15
N VAL A 61 -0.34 29.93 -5.13
CA VAL A 61 -0.83 30.18 -3.75
C VAL A 61 -2.02 31.16 -3.70
N LYS A 62 -2.40 31.78 -4.82
CA LYS A 62 -3.46 32.79 -4.89
C LYS A 62 -4.88 32.22 -4.99
N LYS A 63 -5.07 30.94 -5.34
CA LYS A 63 -6.39 30.29 -5.34
C LYS A 63 -6.23 28.78 -5.14
N LEU A 64 -6.66 28.28 -3.98
CA LEU A 64 -6.67 26.84 -3.72
C LEU A 64 -7.54 26.13 -4.78
N PRO A 65 -7.06 25.05 -5.41
CA PRO A 65 -7.88 24.21 -6.27
C PRO A 65 -9.06 23.69 -5.46
N SER A 66 -10.28 24.04 -5.86
CA SER A 66 -11.51 23.73 -5.12
C SER A 66 -12.62 23.28 -6.05
N SER A 67 -13.40 22.29 -5.62
CA SER A 67 -14.58 21.80 -6.34
C SER A 67 -15.74 21.60 -5.37
N GLY A 68 -16.97 21.80 -5.83
CA GLY A 68 -18.13 21.80 -4.95
C GLY A 68 -19.39 22.33 -5.61
N TRP A 69 -20.33 22.78 -4.77
CA TRP A 69 -21.66 23.23 -5.19
C TRP A 69 -21.93 24.65 -4.68
N ASN A 70 -22.27 25.55 -5.59
CA ASN A 70 -22.60 26.94 -5.29
C ASN A 70 -23.92 27.04 -4.51
N ASP A 71 -24.93 26.24 -4.87
CA ASP A 71 -26.29 26.31 -4.28
C ASP A 71 -26.65 24.96 -3.63
N PHE A 72 -25.87 24.54 -2.64
CA PHE A 72 -26.03 23.22 -2.01
C PHE A 72 -27.32 23.12 -1.21
N ILE A 73 -27.69 24.15 -0.45
CA ILE A 73 -28.95 24.21 0.29
C ILE A 73 -29.38 25.66 0.52
N ALA A 74 -30.69 25.92 0.49
CA ALA A 74 -31.23 27.23 0.81
C ALA A 74 -31.18 27.50 2.33
N HIS A 75 -30.86 28.73 2.72
CA HIS A 75 -30.88 29.17 4.11
C HIS A 75 -32.29 29.06 4.70
N SER A 76 -33.33 29.31 3.90
CA SER A 76 -34.73 29.10 4.31
C SER A 76 -35.02 27.65 4.67
N ASP A 77 -34.36 26.70 4.01
CA ASP A 77 -34.57 25.27 4.27
C ASP A 77 -33.86 24.83 5.55
N ILE A 78 -32.66 25.37 5.81
CA ILE A 78 -31.93 25.13 7.06
C ILE A 78 -32.71 25.68 8.26
N LEU A 79 -33.22 26.91 8.13
CA LEU A 79 -33.95 27.61 9.21
C LEU A 79 -35.41 27.14 9.38
N ASP A 80 -35.93 26.34 8.45
CA ASP A 80 -37.28 25.79 8.57
C ASP A 80 -37.29 24.66 9.60
N ALA A 81 -37.79 24.98 10.81
CA ALA A 81 -37.89 24.04 11.92
C ALA A 81 -38.66 22.76 11.56
N SER A 82 -39.58 22.80 10.59
CA SER A 82 -40.30 21.60 10.15
C SER A 82 -39.40 20.57 9.43
N LYS A 83 -38.27 21.02 8.86
CA LYS A 83 -37.31 20.18 8.16
C LYS A 83 -36.33 19.47 9.09
N ASN A 84 -36.29 19.87 10.36
CA ASN A 84 -35.46 19.28 11.42
C ASN A 84 -33.96 19.22 11.07
N ILE A 85 -33.46 20.18 10.30
CA ILE A 85 -32.09 20.16 9.78
C ILE A 85 -31.08 20.54 10.87
N LEU A 86 -31.34 21.60 11.62
CA LEU A 86 -30.48 22.03 12.71
C LEU A 86 -30.66 21.15 13.93
N GLY A 87 -29.52 20.83 14.57
CA GLY A 87 -29.46 20.18 15.87
C GLY A 87 -30.08 21.03 16.98
N ASP A 88 -30.19 20.45 18.17
CA ASP A 88 -30.79 21.16 19.31
C ASP A 88 -29.95 22.38 19.76
N ASP A 89 -28.67 22.43 19.40
CA ASP A 89 -27.75 23.56 19.61
C ASP A 89 -27.52 24.42 18.33
N ASP A 90 -28.49 24.45 17.41
CA ASP A 90 -28.41 25.16 16.12
C ASP A 90 -27.24 24.69 15.21
N GLU A 91 -26.80 23.45 15.37
CA GLU A 91 -25.69 22.86 14.62
C GLU A 91 -26.13 22.27 13.26
N LEU A 92 -25.32 22.48 12.23
CA LEU A 92 -25.51 21.90 10.90
C LEU A 92 -24.52 20.75 10.66
N THR A 93 -25.02 19.52 10.54
CA THR A 93 -24.16 18.34 10.39
C THR A 93 -23.97 17.96 8.92
N LEU A 94 -22.72 18.03 8.47
CA LEU A 94 -22.29 17.60 7.13
C LEU A 94 -21.32 16.43 7.25
N VAL A 95 -21.58 15.35 6.53
CA VAL A 95 -20.67 14.22 6.39
C VAL A 95 -20.00 14.28 5.03
N VAL A 96 -18.69 14.34 5.01
CA VAL A 96 -17.89 14.33 3.78
C VAL A 96 -17.26 12.95 3.61
N SER A 97 -17.58 12.27 2.52
CA SER A 97 -16.98 11.00 2.13
C SER A 97 -16.06 11.24 0.94
N ILE A 98 -14.80 10.81 1.03
CA ILE A 98 -13.80 11.01 -0.01
C ILE A 98 -13.24 9.64 -0.41
N GLU A 99 -13.41 9.31 -1.68
CA GLU A 99 -12.81 8.15 -2.33
C GLU A 99 -11.72 8.66 -3.26
N ILE A 100 -10.47 8.36 -2.93
CA ILE A 100 -9.35 8.72 -3.79
C ILE A 100 -9.31 7.72 -4.94
N GLU A 101 -9.38 8.22 -6.18
CA GLU A 101 -8.98 7.42 -7.32
C GLU A 101 -7.47 7.26 -7.23
N GLN A 102 -7.06 6.16 -6.61
CA GLN A 102 -5.70 5.71 -6.82
C GLN A 102 -5.54 5.57 -8.33
N PRO A 103 -4.46 6.11 -8.95
CA PRO A 103 -4.11 5.61 -10.26
C PRO A 103 -4.14 4.10 -10.09
N ALA A 104 -4.86 3.42 -10.97
CA ALA A 104 -4.68 1.99 -11.07
C ALA A 104 -3.19 1.81 -11.39
N THR A 105 -2.35 1.72 -10.36
CA THR A 105 -1.15 0.91 -10.38
C THR A 105 -1.69 -0.51 -10.36
N VAL A 106 -2.41 -0.85 -11.43
CA VAL A 106 -2.15 -2.07 -12.14
C VAL A 106 -0.69 -1.92 -12.58
N PHE A 107 0.20 -2.11 -11.61
CA PHE A 107 1.31 -2.97 -11.87
C PHE A 107 0.62 -4.26 -12.27
N ASP A 108 0.36 -4.44 -13.57
CA ASP A 108 0.14 -5.77 -14.09
C ASP A 108 1.44 -6.48 -13.69
N PRO A 109 1.43 -7.35 -12.67
CA PRO A 109 2.58 -8.19 -12.44
C PRO A 109 2.70 -8.91 -13.77
N ILE A 110 3.79 -8.67 -14.52
CA ILE A 110 4.06 -9.23 -15.85
C ILE A 110 3.28 -10.53 -15.95
N ASP A 111 2.18 -10.49 -16.72
CA ASP A 111 1.07 -11.43 -16.63
C ASP A 111 1.61 -12.79 -16.19
N ALA A 112 1.24 -13.27 -14.99
CA ALA A 112 1.81 -14.50 -14.43
C ALA A 112 1.57 -15.72 -15.35
N GLU A 113 0.81 -15.54 -16.43
CA GLU A 113 0.61 -16.46 -17.53
C GLU A 113 1.62 -16.34 -18.70
N HIS A 114 2.47 -15.32 -18.73
CA HIS A 114 3.47 -15.11 -19.77
C HIS A 114 4.47 -16.27 -19.76
N THR A 115 4.62 -16.94 -20.91
CA THR A 115 5.38 -18.19 -21.05
C THR A 115 6.80 -18.09 -20.49
N LEU A 116 7.44 -16.93 -20.59
CA LEU A 116 8.79 -16.68 -20.05
C LEU A 116 8.85 -16.70 -18.51
N VAL A 117 7.84 -16.15 -17.83
CA VAL A 117 7.80 -16.15 -16.35
C VAL A 117 7.66 -17.57 -15.85
N LYS A 118 6.76 -18.37 -16.45
CA LYS A 118 6.61 -19.80 -16.13
C LYS A 118 7.88 -20.60 -16.39
N MET A 119 8.61 -20.31 -17.47
CA MET A 119 9.91 -20.92 -17.74
C MET A 119 10.94 -20.60 -16.65
N ILE A 120 11.02 -19.32 -16.24
CA ILE A 120 11.92 -18.89 -15.18
C ILE A 120 11.52 -19.53 -13.85
N GLN A 121 10.25 -19.48 -13.46
CA GLN A 121 9.72 -20.14 -12.27
C GLN A 121 10.03 -21.64 -12.26
N GLY A 122 9.99 -22.31 -13.42
CA GLY A 122 10.35 -23.72 -13.57
C GLY A 122 11.82 -24.04 -13.25
N MET A 123 12.72 -23.07 -13.36
CA MET A 123 14.13 -23.21 -12.96
C MET A 123 14.35 -23.06 -11.45
N PHE A 124 13.30 -22.77 -10.66
CA PHE A 124 13.45 -22.58 -9.22
C PHE A 124 13.92 -23.87 -8.53
N ARG A 125 15.12 -23.81 -7.94
CA ARG A 125 15.81 -24.93 -7.29
C ARG A 125 16.11 -26.11 -8.23
N ASP A 126 16.25 -25.85 -9.53
CA ASP A 126 16.76 -26.84 -10.47
C ASP A 126 18.24 -27.13 -10.19
N GLU A 127 18.54 -28.33 -9.70
CA GLU A 127 19.90 -28.77 -9.38
C GLU A 127 20.72 -29.11 -10.63
N GLU A 128 20.07 -29.44 -11.75
CA GLU A 128 20.77 -29.85 -12.98
C GLU A 128 21.44 -28.66 -13.67
N THR A 129 20.77 -27.50 -13.68
CA THR A 129 21.24 -26.30 -14.38
C THR A 129 21.82 -25.22 -13.46
N ALA A 130 21.70 -25.37 -12.14
CA ALA A 130 22.22 -24.39 -11.19
C ALA A 130 23.76 -24.30 -11.24
N ASP A 131 24.25 -23.06 -11.27
CA ASP A 131 25.68 -22.74 -11.25
C ASP A 131 26.14 -22.09 -9.93
N VAL A 132 25.19 -21.84 -9.01
CA VAL A 132 25.47 -21.34 -7.66
C VAL A 132 24.59 -22.01 -6.60
N LEU A 133 25.08 -22.04 -5.36
CA LEU A 133 24.42 -22.69 -4.23
C LEU A 133 24.42 -21.79 -2.99
N PHE A 134 23.25 -21.54 -2.41
CA PHE A 134 23.17 -20.92 -1.07
C PHE A 134 23.06 -21.98 0.02
N GLU A 135 23.83 -21.82 1.08
CA GLU A 135 23.74 -22.61 2.32
C GLU A 135 23.12 -21.75 3.42
N VAL A 136 21.82 -21.89 3.64
CA VAL A 136 21.12 -21.08 4.63
C VAL A 136 21.12 -21.82 5.96
N SER A 137 21.66 -21.20 7.01
CA SER A 137 21.78 -21.85 8.31
C SER A 137 20.41 -22.10 8.94
N LYS A 138 20.21 -23.32 9.43
CA LYS A 138 19.09 -23.72 10.26
C LYS A 138 19.60 -23.92 11.68
N MET A 139 19.06 -23.16 12.62
CA MET A 139 19.25 -23.48 14.04
C MET A 139 18.34 -24.65 14.39
N GLU A 140 18.93 -25.76 14.80
CA GLU A 140 18.19 -26.86 15.43
C GLU A 140 18.35 -26.75 16.94
N ALA A 141 17.22 -26.78 17.65
CA ALA A 141 17.19 -26.92 19.08
C ALA A 141 17.28 -28.42 19.40
N ASN A 142 18.36 -28.85 20.05
CA ASN A 142 18.41 -30.19 20.61
C ASN A 142 17.47 -30.26 21.82
N GLU A 143 16.69 -31.34 21.94
CA GLU A 143 15.78 -31.58 23.07
C GLU A 143 16.50 -31.62 24.43
N ASP A 144 17.81 -31.87 24.44
CA ASP A 144 18.67 -32.02 25.62
C ASP A 144 19.48 -30.75 25.96
N GLY A 145 19.34 -29.64 25.22
CA GLY A 145 20.05 -28.39 25.51
C GLY A 145 21.59 -28.43 25.39
N SER A 146 22.18 -29.57 25.03
CA SER A 146 23.62 -29.70 24.74
C SER A 146 23.95 -29.32 23.28
N LYS A 147 25.16 -28.76 23.08
CA LYS A 147 25.70 -28.03 21.90
C LYS A 147 24.84 -28.03 20.61
N ARG A 148 24.39 -26.82 20.24
CA ARG A 148 23.72 -26.47 18.97
C ARG A 148 24.45 -27.09 17.76
N GLY A 149 23.85 -28.10 17.13
CA GLY A 149 24.25 -28.51 15.78
C GLY A 149 23.85 -27.42 14.79
N LYS A 150 24.81 -26.88 14.03
CA LYS A 150 24.51 -25.95 12.93
C LYS A 150 24.30 -26.79 11.67
N SER A 151 23.06 -26.93 11.23
CA SER A 151 22.73 -27.55 9.94
C SER A 151 22.45 -26.47 8.89
N TYR A 152 22.50 -26.84 7.62
CA TYR A 152 22.27 -25.94 6.49
C TYR A 152 21.18 -26.50 5.59
N ILE A 153 20.39 -25.60 5.00
CA ILE A 153 19.47 -25.93 3.90
C ILE A 153 20.07 -25.35 2.62
N HIS A 154 20.15 -26.20 1.59
CA HIS A 154 20.72 -25.87 0.31
C HIS A 154 19.66 -25.31 -0.65
N PHE A 155 19.98 -24.18 -1.28
CA PHE A 155 19.17 -23.55 -2.32
C PHE A 155 20.00 -23.36 -3.59
N PRO A 156 19.95 -24.31 -4.53
CA PRO A 156 20.57 -24.17 -5.84
C PRO A 156 19.89 -23.04 -6.60
N ALA A 157 20.68 -22.24 -7.32
CA ALA A 157 20.20 -21.08 -8.07
C ALA A 157 21.07 -20.78 -9.30
N HIS A 158 20.63 -19.79 -10.08
CA HIS A 158 21.25 -19.40 -11.34
C HIS A 158 21.78 -17.98 -11.25
N ARG A 159 23.09 -17.81 -11.43
CA ARG A 159 23.78 -16.52 -11.36
C ARG A 159 23.18 -15.50 -12.34
N SER A 160 22.81 -15.93 -13.55
CA SER A 160 22.22 -15.07 -14.58
C SER A 160 20.89 -14.45 -14.13
N ILE A 161 20.01 -15.25 -13.51
CA ILE A 161 18.73 -14.77 -12.96
C ILE A 161 18.99 -13.80 -11.80
N LEU A 162 19.88 -14.18 -10.87
CA LEU A 162 20.23 -13.31 -9.74
C LEU A 162 20.81 -11.97 -10.20
N GLN A 163 21.67 -11.94 -11.22
CA GLN A 163 22.24 -10.70 -11.74
C GLN A 163 21.19 -9.74 -12.31
N GLY A 164 20.15 -10.28 -12.94
CA GLY A 164 19.05 -9.47 -13.49
C GLY A 164 18.04 -9.03 -12.44
N CYS A 165 17.69 -9.92 -11.51
CA CYS A 165 16.54 -9.76 -10.63
C CYS A 165 16.90 -9.43 -9.16
N ALA A 166 18.11 -9.76 -8.70
CA ALA A 166 18.57 -9.51 -7.34
C ALA A 166 20.10 -9.30 -7.28
N PRO A 167 20.63 -8.16 -7.79
CA PRO A 167 22.07 -7.93 -7.93
C PRO A 167 22.86 -8.09 -6.62
N MET A 168 22.27 -7.74 -5.48
CA MET A 168 22.89 -7.90 -4.16
C MET A 168 23.10 -9.37 -3.78
N LEU A 169 22.16 -10.25 -4.14
CA LEU A 169 22.35 -11.70 -3.98
C LEU A 169 23.43 -12.23 -4.92
N ALA A 170 23.44 -11.77 -6.18
CA ALA A 170 24.47 -12.15 -7.14
C ALA A 170 25.88 -11.76 -6.68
N ALA A 171 26.02 -10.57 -6.08
CA ALA A 171 27.28 -10.04 -5.59
C ALA A 171 27.92 -10.91 -4.49
N LEU A 172 27.12 -11.70 -3.75
CA LEU A 172 27.63 -12.62 -2.72
C LEU A 172 28.59 -13.68 -3.28
N PHE A 173 28.46 -14.03 -4.55
CA PHE A 173 29.33 -14.99 -5.22
C PHE A 173 30.52 -14.33 -5.94
N GLY A 174 30.69 -13.01 -5.81
CA GLY A 174 31.76 -12.23 -6.45
C GLY A 174 31.83 -12.41 -7.97
N THR A 175 33.01 -12.16 -8.54
CA THR A 175 33.30 -12.34 -9.98
C THR A 175 33.77 -13.77 -10.31
N SER A 176 33.45 -14.78 -9.48
CA SER A 176 34.01 -16.13 -9.60
C SER A 176 33.95 -16.70 -11.02
N ASN A 177 35.02 -17.43 -11.38
CA ASN A 177 35.26 -17.99 -12.70
C ASN A 177 34.09 -18.89 -13.15
N LYS A 178 33.68 -18.74 -14.41
CA LYS A 178 32.72 -19.62 -15.08
C LYS A 178 33.29 -21.06 -15.10
N GLY A 179 32.69 -21.99 -14.37
CA GLY A 179 32.98 -23.43 -14.53
C GLY A 179 32.82 -24.32 -13.30
N GLU A 180 32.82 -23.78 -12.08
CA GLU A 180 32.65 -24.54 -10.84
C GLU A 180 31.47 -24.00 -10.02
N LEU A 181 30.72 -24.90 -9.36
CA LEU A 181 29.58 -24.55 -8.52
C LEU A 181 30.06 -23.63 -7.39
N ALA A 182 29.64 -22.36 -7.40
CA ALA A 182 30.01 -21.42 -6.37
C ALA A 182 29.02 -21.49 -5.20
N THR A 183 29.53 -21.72 -3.99
CA THR A 183 28.70 -21.84 -2.77
C THR A 183 28.88 -20.65 -1.85
N VAL A 184 27.79 -20.14 -1.27
CA VAL A 184 27.83 -19.07 -0.26
C VAL A 184 26.92 -19.37 0.92
N ALA A 185 27.41 -19.09 2.13
CA ALA A 185 26.64 -19.30 3.35
C ALA A 185 25.85 -18.05 3.75
N VAL A 186 24.57 -18.23 4.09
CA VAL A 186 23.67 -17.19 4.60
C VAL A 186 23.30 -17.56 6.03
N HIS A 187 23.53 -16.65 6.98
CA HIS A 187 23.39 -16.97 8.42
C HIS A 187 22.28 -16.20 9.13
N ASP A 188 21.81 -15.12 8.54
CA ASP A 188 20.96 -14.12 9.18
C ASP A 188 19.55 -14.08 8.59
N VAL A 189 19.23 -15.01 7.69
CA VAL A 189 17.88 -15.18 7.15
C VAL A 189 17.39 -16.59 7.46
N LYS A 190 16.16 -16.69 7.98
CA LYS A 190 15.50 -17.98 8.24
C LYS A 190 15.33 -18.73 6.91
N PRO A 191 15.56 -20.06 6.84
CA PRO A 191 15.43 -20.80 5.58
C PRO A 191 14.06 -20.67 4.89
N LYS A 192 12.97 -20.59 5.67
CA LYS A 192 11.62 -20.36 5.13
C LYS A 192 11.52 -19.02 4.40
N VAL A 193 12.04 -17.96 5.02
CA VAL A 193 12.02 -16.58 4.48
C VAL A 193 12.93 -16.49 3.26
N PHE A 194 14.13 -17.06 3.34
CA PHE A 194 15.05 -17.10 2.19
C PHE A 194 14.42 -17.84 0.99
N ARG A 195 13.67 -18.92 1.23
CA ARG A 195 12.93 -19.61 0.17
C ARG A 195 11.90 -18.72 -0.50
N LEU A 196 11.11 -17.96 0.27
CA LEU A 196 10.10 -17.03 -0.27
C LEU A 196 10.76 -15.91 -1.07
N LEU A 197 11.85 -15.36 -0.55
CA LEU A 197 12.63 -14.32 -1.20
C LEU A 197 13.22 -14.82 -2.52
N LEU A 198 13.86 -15.99 -2.53
CA LEU A 198 14.40 -16.58 -3.76
C LEU A 198 13.29 -16.96 -4.74
N TRP A 199 12.15 -17.47 -4.28
CA TRP A 199 10.98 -17.75 -5.13
C TRP A 199 10.48 -16.49 -5.83
N TYR A 200 10.42 -15.38 -5.11
CA TYR A 200 10.03 -14.08 -5.67
C TYR A 200 11.00 -13.61 -6.77
N VAL A 201 12.31 -13.79 -6.58
CA VAL A 201 13.33 -13.48 -7.58
C VAL A 201 13.15 -14.28 -8.88
N TYR A 202 12.56 -15.49 -8.81
CA TYR A 202 12.22 -16.31 -9.96
C TYR A 202 10.87 -15.94 -10.61
N GLY A 203 10.30 -14.79 -10.23
CA GLY A 203 8.99 -14.33 -10.72
C GLY A 203 7.82 -15.02 -10.03
N GLY A 204 8.06 -15.72 -8.93
CA GLY A 204 7.02 -16.34 -8.12
C GLY A 204 6.25 -15.32 -7.29
N THR A 205 4.96 -15.57 -7.06
CA THR A 205 4.16 -14.77 -6.12
C THR A 205 4.22 -15.35 -4.72
N VAL A 206 4.23 -14.49 -3.70
CA VAL A 206 4.13 -14.86 -2.29
C VAL A 206 2.70 -14.56 -1.84
N SER A 207 2.01 -15.54 -1.25
CA SER A 207 0.62 -15.36 -0.83
C SER A 207 0.51 -14.36 0.32
N ASN A 208 -0.64 -13.69 0.43
CA ASN A 208 -0.89 -12.73 1.51
C ASN A 208 -0.79 -13.37 2.90
N GLU A 209 -1.16 -14.65 3.04
CA GLU A 209 -1.04 -15.38 4.30
C GLU A 209 0.43 -15.59 4.68
N ALA A 210 1.28 -15.93 3.70
CA ALA A 210 2.71 -16.08 3.92
C ALA A 210 3.39 -14.73 4.21
N LEU A 211 2.98 -13.67 3.52
CA LEU A 211 3.43 -12.30 3.82
C LEU A 211 3.06 -11.94 5.26
N LYS A 212 1.80 -12.12 5.68
CA LYS A 212 1.37 -11.79 7.05
C LYS A 212 2.06 -12.63 8.13
N ALA A 213 2.29 -13.92 7.87
CA ALA A 213 2.87 -14.83 8.85
C ALA A 213 4.34 -14.51 9.20
N ASP A 214 5.13 -14.06 8.22
CA ASP A 214 6.56 -13.78 8.40
C ASP A 214 6.94 -12.34 7.99
N ALA A 215 5.97 -11.41 8.01
CA ALA A 215 6.08 -10.07 7.41
C ALA A 215 7.37 -9.35 7.80
N LYS A 216 7.64 -9.26 9.09
CA LYS A 216 8.84 -8.58 9.61
C LYS A 216 10.13 -9.21 9.09
N ASP A 217 10.23 -10.55 9.14
CA ASP A 217 11.44 -11.23 8.66
C ASP A 217 11.59 -11.08 7.13
N ILE A 218 10.48 -11.06 6.38
CA ILE A 218 10.49 -10.83 4.93
C ILE A 218 10.94 -9.40 4.61
N VAL A 219 10.43 -8.39 5.34
CA VAL A 219 10.87 -6.99 5.20
C VAL A 219 12.37 -6.87 5.45
N ASP A 220 12.86 -7.39 6.57
CA ASP A 220 14.28 -7.32 6.94
C ASP A 220 15.17 -7.99 5.88
N ALA A 221 14.78 -9.17 5.39
CA ALA A 221 15.53 -9.89 4.36
C ALA A 221 15.46 -9.21 2.98
N ALA A 222 14.29 -8.73 2.57
CA ALA A 222 14.08 -8.06 1.30
C ALA A 222 14.82 -6.71 1.25
N ASP A 223 14.83 -5.95 2.35
CA ASP A 223 15.59 -4.71 2.48
C ASP A 223 17.09 -4.98 2.35
N LYS A 224 17.60 -5.98 3.10
CA LYS A 224 19.01 -6.37 3.07
C LYS A 224 19.50 -6.71 1.65
N TYR A 225 18.69 -7.41 0.87
CA TYR A 225 19.04 -7.82 -0.49
C TYR A 225 18.47 -6.89 -1.58
N SER A 226 17.91 -5.74 -1.19
CA SER A 226 17.38 -4.72 -2.09
C SER A 226 16.32 -5.23 -3.07
N ILE A 227 15.42 -6.11 -2.60
CA ILE A 227 14.26 -6.60 -3.36
C ILE A 227 13.06 -5.76 -2.96
N VAL A 228 13.01 -4.54 -3.52
CA VAL A 228 12.12 -3.46 -3.10
C VAL A 228 10.64 -3.85 -3.20
N ASP A 229 10.24 -4.51 -4.28
CA ASP A 229 8.82 -4.84 -4.50
C ASP A 229 8.29 -5.85 -3.47
N LEU A 230 9.12 -6.84 -3.09
CA LEU A 230 8.77 -7.80 -2.04
C LEU A 230 8.70 -7.12 -0.67
N LYS A 231 9.61 -6.18 -0.40
CA LYS A 231 9.60 -5.38 0.83
C LYS A 231 8.30 -4.60 0.95
N LEU A 232 7.91 -3.86 -0.09
CA LEU A 232 6.68 -3.06 -0.10
C LEU A 232 5.43 -3.94 0.08
N ALA A 233 5.37 -5.10 -0.57
CA ALA A 233 4.27 -6.04 -0.39
C ALA A 233 4.17 -6.56 1.06
N ALA A 234 5.31 -6.87 1.69
CA ALA A 234 5.36 -7.34 3.07
C ALA A 234 5.02 -6.21 4.07
N GLU A 235 5.46 -4.97 3.82
CA GLU A 235 5.11 -3.79 4.63
C GLU A 235 3.60 -3.50 4.56
N ALA A 236 3.00 -3.55 3.37
CA ALA A 236 1.55 -3.39 3.21
C ALA A 236 0.77 -4.45 4.00
N ALA A 237 1.19 -5.72 3.89
CA ALA A 237 0.59 -6.81 4.65
C ALA A 237 0.75 -6.65 6.18
N LEU A 238 1.89 -6.09 6.63
CA LEU A 238 2.14 -5.79 8.04
C LEU A 238 1.20 -4.69 8.55
N VAL A 239 1.07 -3.58 7.82
CA VAL A 239 0.20 -2.45 8.18
C VAL A 239 -1.26 -2.92 8.30
N GLU A 240 -1.75 -3.70 7.33
CA GLU A 240 -3.11 -4.28 7.40
C GLU A 240 -3.35 -5.16 8.63
N SER A 241 -2.32 -5.84 9.13
CA SER A 241 -2.42 -6.72 10.30
C SER A 241 -2.33 -5.97 11.63
N THR A 242 -1.97 -4.68 11.60
CA THR A 242 -1.77 -3.88 12.81
C THR A 242 -3.07 -3.14 13.14
N ASN A 243 -3.81 -3.61 14.16
CA ASN A 243 -4.94 -2.85 14.70
C ASN A 243 -4.41 -1.61 15.43
N ILE A 244 -4.58 -0.43 14.83
CA ILE A 244 -4.33 0.84 15.51
C ILE A 244 -5.55 1.13 16.39
N THR A 245 -5.47 0.81 17.67
CA THR A 245 -6.43 1.29 18.67
C THR A 245 -6.10 2.73 19.00
N VAL A 246 -6.95 3.66 18.56
CA VAL A 246 -6.87 5.06 18.98
C VAL A 246 -7.58 5.15 20.33
N GLU A 247 -6.82 5.31 21.40
CA GLU A 247 -7.37 5.66 22.71
C GLU A 247 -7.77 7.14 22.66
N PHE A 248 -9.06 7.42 22.84
CA PHE A 248 -9.53 8.78 23.11
C PHE A 248 -9.40 8.99 24.62
N GLU A 249 -8.55 9.92 25.04
CA GLU A 249 -8.57 10.42 26.42
C GLU A 249 -9.84 11.27 26.59
N ASP A 250 -10.69 10.85 27.53
CA ASP A 250 -11.91 11.56 27.98
C ASP A 250 -11.59 12.88 28.71
#